data_AF-A0A8J7QQZ5-F1
#
_entry.id   AF-A0A8J7QQZ5-F1
#
_cell.length_a   1.000
_cell.length_b   1.000
_cell.length_c   1.000
_cell.angle_alpha   90.00
_cell.angle_beta   90.00
_cell.angle_gamma   90.00
#
_symmetry.space_group_name_H-M   'P 1'
#
loop_
_entity.id
_entity.type
_entity.pdbx_description
1 polymer ?
#
loop_
_entity_poly.entity_id
_entity_poly.type
_entity_poly.pdbx_seq_one_letter_code
_entity_poly.pdbx_strand_id
1 'polypeptide(L)' 'MIQQPTFSPVTELSYNQAVAELEDIMRRMQSDALDIDLLAAYTRRATELLAECRRRLTATDEELRTILS' A
#
# COMPACT_ATOMS: atom_id res chain seq x y z
N MET A 1 12.06 16.06 17.17
CA MET A 1 12.28 15.57 15.80
C MET A 1 11.22 14.50 15.55
N ILE A 2 10.28 14.74 14.64
CA ILE A 2 9.23 13.77 14.32
C ILE A 2 9.86 12.73 13.40
N GLN A 3 9.97 11.50 13.87
CA GLN A 3 10.50 10.37 13.10
C GLN A 3 9.45 9.99 12.05
N GLN A 4 9.55 10.51 10.83
CA GLN A 4 8.71 10.02 9.73
C GLN A 4 9.17 8.60 9.35
N PRO A 5 8.25 7.63 9.26
CA PRO A 5 8.59 6.31 8.79
C PRO A 5 9.11 6.38 7.35
N THR A 6 10.28 5.79 7.11
CA THR A 6 10.83 5.63 5.76
C THR A 6 10.28 4.32 5.18
N PHE A 7 9.56 4.41 4.07
CA PHE A 7 9.01 3.24 3.39
C PHE A 7 9.81 2.93 2.12
N SER A 8 9.96 1.64 1.79
CA SER A 8 10.53 1.21 0.51
C SER A 8 9.60 1.58 -0.66
N PRO A 9 10.10 1.85 -1.87
CA PRO A 9 9.26 2.11 -3.04
C PRO A 9 8.26 0.97 -3.28
N VAL A 10 6.99 1.30 -3.53
CA VAL A 10 5.93 0.28 -3.72
C VAL A 10 6.19 -0.61 -4.93
N THR A 11 6.90 -0.07 -5.93
CA THR A 11 7.34 -0.78 -7.13
C THR A 11 8.32 -1.91 -6.84
N GLU A 12 9.04 -1.87 -5.72
CA GLU A 12 9.99 -2.91 -5.30
C GLU A 12 9.33 -4.02 -4.49
N LEU A 13 8.06 -3.84 -4.10
CA LEU A 13 7.32 -4.83 -3.31
C LEU A 13 6.62 -5.83 -4.23
N SER A 14 6.58 -7.10 -3.82
CA SER A 14 5.61 -8.06 -4.36
C SER A 14 4.19 -7.71 -3.92
N TYR A 15 3.17 -8.25 -4.62
CA TYR A 15 1.76 -8.01 -4.26
C TYR A 15 1.48 -8.42 -2.80
N ASN A 16 1.99 -9.58 -2.38
CA ASN A 16 1.83 -10.06 -1.00
C ASN A 16 2.51 -9.15 0.03
N GLN A 17 3.69 -8.61 -0.28
CA GLN A 17 4.36 -7.64 0.60
C GLN A 17 3.59 -6.33 0.71
N ALA A 18 3.07 -5.82 -0.42
CA ALA A 18 2.27 -4.60 -0.44
C ALA A 18 0.98 -4.77 0.38
N VAL A 19 0.31 -5.92 0.27
CA VAL A 19 -0.89 -6.24 1.07
C VAL A 19 -0.53 -6.39 2.56
N ALA A 20 0.54 -7.13 2.89
CA ALA A 20 0.97 -7.29 4.27
C ALA A 20 1.34 -5.95 4.95
N GLU A 21 1.99 -5.05 4.20
CA GLU A 21 2.29 -3.69 4.67
C GLU A 21 1.01 -2.86 4.88
N LEU A 22 0.05 -2.96 3.95
CA LEU A 22 -1.24 -2.28 4.09
C LEU A 22 -1.99 -2.72 5.35
N GLU A 23 -2.02 -4.03 5.64
CA GLU A 23 -2.63 -4.54 6.87
C GLU A 23 -1.91 -4.05 8.13
N ASP A 24 -0.57 -3.94 8.09
CA ASP A 24 0.20 -3.41 9.21
C ASP A 24 -0.11 -1.94 9.47
N ILE A 25 -0.22 -1.16 8.40
CA ILE A 25 -0.62 0.24 8.45
C ILE A 25 -2.02 0.36 9.08
N MET A 26 -2.98 -0.47 8.66
CA MET A 26 -4.33 -0.46 9.24
C MET A 26 -4.32 -0.79 10.73
N ARG A 27 -3.54 -1.79 11.16
CA ARG A 27 -3.37 -2.13 12.58
C ARG A 27 -2.78 -0.98 13.38
N ARG A 28 -1.76 -0.31 12.85
CA ARG A 28 -1.12 0.85 13.51
C ARG A 28 -2.10 2.01 13.63
N MET A 29 -2.84 2.33 12.57
CA MET A 29 -3.82 3.42 12.57
C MET A 29 -4.97 3.21 13.56
N GLN A 30 -5.29 1.96 13.90
CA GLN A 30 -6.30 1.62 14.91
C GLN A 30 -5.75 1.67 16.35
N SER A 31 -4.44 1.85 16.53
CA SER A 31 -3.83 2.00 17.85
C SER A 31 -3.99 3.44 18.34
N ASP A 32 -4.45 3.62 19.59
CA ASP A 32 -4.63 4.92 20.26
C ASP A 32 -3.33 5.73 20.48
N ALA A 33 -2.18 5.24 20.01
CA ALA A 33 -0.86 5.82 20.24
C ALA A 33 -0.35 6.66 19.06
N LEU A 34 -1.18 6.87 18.03
CA LEU A 34 -0.72 7.42 16.76
C LEU A 34 -0.95 8.94 16.66
N ASP A 35 0.14 9.68 16.54
CA ASP A 35 0.13 11.13 16.30
C ASP A 35 -0.52 11.46 14.95
N ILE A 36 -1.22 12.59 14.84
CA ILE A 36 -1.98 12.99 13.66
C ILE A 36 -1.09 13.16 12.41
N ASP A 37 0.16 13.61 12.60
CA ASP A 37 1.16 13.72 11.53
C ASP A 37 1.55 12.34 10.98
N LEU A 38 1.65 11.33 11.86
CA LEU A 38 1.90 9.95 11.46
C LEU A 38 0.67 9.37 10.76
N LEU A 39 -0.55 9.71 11.19
CA LEU A 39 -1.78 9.27 10.56
C LEU A 39 -1.84 9.73 9.10
N ALA A 40 -1.46 10.98 8.82
CA ALA A 40 -1.36 11.52 7.47
C ALA A 40 -0.31 10.78 6.62
N ALA A 41 0.86 10.49 7.18
CA ALA A 41 1.93 9.74 6.50
C ALA A 41 1.50 8.31 6.14
N TYR A 42 0.91 7.59 7.09
CA TYR A 42 0.40 6.23 6.88
C TYR A 42 -0.77 6.18 5.90
N THR A 43 -1.65 7.18 5.92
CA THR A 43 -2.77 7.28 4.95
C THR A 43 -2.26 7.48 3.52
N ARG A 44 -1.24 8.32 3.32
CA ARG A 44 -0.59 8.48 2.00
C ARG A 44 0.01 7.16 1.55
N ARG A 45 0.75 6.49 2.43
CA ARG A 45 1.37 5.19 2.13
C ARG A 45 0.34 4.12 1.77
N ALA A 46 -0.75 4.01 2.52
CA ALA A 46 -1.84 3.08 2.21
C ALA A 46 -2.44 3.36 0.82
N THR A 47 -2.58 4.63 0.44
CA THR A 47 -3.09 5.03 -0.88
C THR A 47 -2.15 4.60 -2.01
N GLU A 48 -0.84 4.76 -1.82
CA GLU A 48 0.17 4.31 -2.78
C GLU A 48 0.15 2.77 -2.96
N LEU A 49 0.09 2.04 -1.85
CA LEU A 49 -0.02 0.57 -1.85
C LEU A 49 -1.27 0.10 -2.60
N LEU A 50 -2.42 0.72 -2.32
CA LEU A 50 -3.68 0.40 -3.00
C LEU A 50 -3.64 0.71 -4.50
N ALA A 51 -3.03 1.84 -4.89
CA ALA A 51 -2.90 2.21 -6.29
C ALA A 51 -2.05 1.19 -7.07
N GLU A 52 -0.92 0.75 -6.52
CA GLU A 52 -0.06 -0.24 -7.15
C GLU A 52 -0.73 -1.63 -7.20
N CYS A 53 -1.37 -2.06 -6.12
CA CYS A 53 -2.14 -3.31 -6.11
C CYS A 53 -3.22 -3.32 -7.19
N ARG A 54 -3.97 -2.21 -7.32
CA ARG A 54 -4.99 -2.09 -8.38
C ARG A 54 -4.37 -2.08 -9.77
N ARG A 55 -3.25 -1.38 -9.97
CA ARG A 55 -2.53 -1.36 -11.25
C ARG A 55 -2.13 -2.77 -11.70
N ARG A 56 -1.61 -3.60 -10.78
CA ARG A 56 -1.24 -4.99 -11.07
C ARG A 56 -2.46 -5.84 -11.42
N LEU A 57 -3.54 -5.74 -10.64
CA LEU A 57 -4.77 -6.48 -10.92
C LEU A 57 -5.37 -6.12 -12.28
N THR A 58 -5.40 -4.82 -12.62
CA THR A 58 -5.89 -4.37 -13.94
C THR A 58 -5.00 -4.88 -15.07
N ALA A 59 -3.67 -4.85 -14.91
CA ALA A 59 -2.75 -5.39 -15.92
C ALA A 59 -2.96 -6.91 -16.13
N THR A 60 -3.14 -7.67 -15.04
CA THR A 60 -3.45 -9.11 -15.13
C THR A 60 -4.81 -9.36 -15.79
N ASP A 61 -5.84 -8.56 -15.50
CA ASP A 61 -7.16 -8.67 -16.14
C ASP A 61 -7.09 -8.36 -17.66
N GLU A 62 -6.32 -7.35 -18.05
CA GLU A 62 -6.10 -6.99 -19.46
C GLU A 62 -5.35 -8.08 -20.24
N GLU A 63 -4.32 -8.69 -19.62
CA GLU A 63 -3.61 -9.83 -20.21
C GLU A 63 -4.56 -11.03 -20.38
N LEU A 64 -5.36 -11.35 -19.38
CA LEU A 64 -6.36 -12.43 -19.46
C LEU A 64 -7.40 -12.18 -20.56
N ARG A 65 -7.89 -10.96 -20.68
CA ARG A 65 -8.83 -10.57 -21.76
C ARG A 65 -8.23 -10.73 -23.14
N THR A 66 -6.93 -10.44 -23.29
CA THR A 66 -6.21 -10.59 -24.56
C THR A 66 -6.02 -12.06 -24.93
N ILE A 67 -5.81 -12.94 -23.94
CA ILE A 67 -5.66 -14.39 -24.17
C ILE A 67 -7.01 -15.06 -24.50
N LEU A 68 -8.10 -14.58 -23.90
CA LEU A 68 -9.44 -15.15 -24.03
C LEU A 68 -10.25 -14.58 -25.22
N SER A 69 -9.71 -13.60 -25.95
CA SER A 69 -10.31 -13.02 -27.17
C SER A 69 -9.74 -13.64 -28.44
#